data_AF-A0A950RJU2-F1
#
_entry.id   AF-A0A950RJU2-F1
#
_cell.length_a   1.000
_cell.length_b   1.000
_cell.length_c   1.000
_cell.angle_alpha   90.00
_cell.angle_beta   90.00
_cell.angle_gamma   90.00
#
_symmetry.space_group_name_H-M   'P 1'
#
loop_
_entity.id
_entity.type
_entity.pdbx_description
1 polymer ?
#
loop_
_entity_poly.entity_id
_entity_poly.type
_entity_poly.pdbx_seq_one_letter_code
_entity_poly.pdbx_strand_id
1 'polypeptide(L)'
;GVIVNFSSGWGRSTSAEVAPYCATKWAIEGLTKALAEELPPGMAAVPLNPGIIDTAMLRECFGADAAHYPRAEDWSRQAVPFLLRLGPGDNGKSLTVPSDTPD
;
A
#
# COMPACT_ATOMS: atom_id res chain seq x y z
N GLY A 1 -13.91 2.26 -13.11
CA GLY A 1 -12.64 2.95 -12.79
C GLY A 1 -12.14 2.51 -11.43
N VAL A 2 -10.84 2.65 -11.13
CA VAL A 2 -10.24 2.16 -9.87
C VAL A 2 -9.64 3.33 -9.08
N ILE A 3 -9.94 3.39 -7.80
CA ILE A 3 -9.36 4.31 -6.81
C ILE A 3 -8.42 3.48 -5.93
N VAL A 4 -7.17 3.93 -5.81
CA VAL A 4 -6.17 3.27 -4.96
C VAL A 4 -5.71 4.25 -3.90
N ASN A 5 -5.87 3.86 -2.64
CA ASN A 5 -5.34 4.60 -1.50
C ASN A 5 -4.13 3.85 -0.93
N PHE A 6 -3.01 4.56 -0.72
CA PHE A 6 -1.79 3.95 -0.21
C PHE A 6 -1.85 3.72 1.30
N SER A 7 -2.02 2.44 1.67
CA SER A 7 -1.91 1.88 3.00
C SER A 7 -0.43 1.55 3.33
N SER A 8 -0.19 0.49 4.10
CA SER A 8 1.09 -0.07 4.53
C SER A 8 0.86 -1.49 5.08
N GLY A 9 1.90 -2.31 5.22
CA GLY A 9 1.85 -3.52 6.06
C GLY A 9 1.37 -3.18 7.47
N TRP A 10 1.83 -2.05 8.02
CA TRP A 10 1.38 -1.49 9.30
C TRP A 10 0.00 -0.80 9.27
N GLY A 11 -0.73 -0.90 8.15
CA GLY A 11 -2.18 -0.66 8.12
C GLY A 11 -3.00 -1.91 8.50
N ARG A 12 -2.33 -3.06 8.62
CA ARG A 12 -2.93 -4.38 8.88
C ARG A 12 -2.27 -5.11 10.07
N SER A 13 -1.10 -4.64 10.47
CA SER A 13 -0.36 -5.01 11.68
C SER A 13 0.12 -3.74 12.40
N THR A 14 0.96 -3.87 13.42
CA THR A 14 1.54 -2.75 14.17
C THR A 14 3.01 -3.00 14.48
N SER A 15 3.73 -1.94 14.84
CA SER A 15 5.09 -2.00 15.38
C SER A 15 5.27 -0.95 16.49
N ALA A 16 6.26 -1.15 17.36
CA ALA A 16 6.59 -0.19 18.41
C ALA A 16 7.10 1.14 17.84
N GLU A 17 6.95 2.23 18.60
CA GLU A 17 7.48 3.57 18.29
C GLU A 17 6.90 4.28 17.05
N VAL A 18 5.97 3.64 16.33
CA VAL A 18 5.30 4.19 15.14
C VAL A 18 3.77 4.23 15.27
N ALA A 19 3.25 4.30 16.50
CA ALA A 19 1.81 4.22 16.78
C ALA A 19 0.94 5.22 15.99
N PRO A 20 1.32 6.52 15.84
CA PRO A 20 0.54 7.45 15.00
C PRO A 20 0.50 7.01 13.53
N TYR A 21 1.61 6.53 12.99
CA TYR A 21 1.68 6.03 11.62
C TYR A 21 0.78 4.80 11.44
N CYS A 22 0.87 3.80 12.32
CA CYS A 22 -0.02 2.64 12.33
C CYS A 22 -1.50 3.06 12.34
N ALA A 23 -1.88 3.97 13.26
CA ALA A 23 -3.25 4.45 13.36
C ALA A 23 -3.76 5.08 12.04
N THR A 24 -2.94 5.92 11.40
CA THR A 24 -3.34 6.52 10.11
C THR A 24 -3.47 5.48 9.00
N LYS A 25 -2.61 4.44 8.97
CA LYS A 25 -2.67 3.41 7.93
C LYS A 25 -3.82 2.44 8.12
N TRP A 26 -4.19 2.13 9.36
CA TRP A 26 -5.45 1.45 9.68
C TRP A 26 -6.67 2.29 9.28
N ALA A 27 -6.62 3.62 9.48
CA ALA A 27 -7.68 4.51 9.03
C ALA A 27 -7.85 4.51 7.51
N ILE A 28 -6.75 4.46 6.74
CA ILE A 28 -6.82 4.33 5.27
C ILE A 28 -7.44 2.99 4.84
N GLU A 29 -7.13 1.88 5.50
CA GLU A 29 -7.79 0.59 5.24
C GLU A 29 -9.30 0.68 5.46
N GLY A 30 -9.73 1.19 6.63
CA GLY A 30 -11.14 1.34 6.97
C GLY A 30 -11.88 2.28 6.01
N LEU A 31 -11.32 3.47 5.76
CA LEU A 31 -11.87 4.47 4.85
C LEU A 31 -12.08 3.89 3.45
N THR A 32 -11.08 3.18 2.92
CA THR A 32 -11.14 2.68 1.55
C THR A 32 -12.11 1.51 1.40
N LYS A 33 -12.23 0.67 2.43
CA LYS A 33 -13.23 -0.41 2.47
C LYS A 33 -14.66 0.12 2.60
N ALA A 34 -14.88 1.15 3.42
CA ALA A 34 -16.17 1.81 3.50
C ALA A 34 -16.55 2.45 2.14
N LEU A 35 -15.62 3.17 1.51
CA LEU A 35 -15.84 3.73 0.17
C LEU A 35 -16.18 2.63 -0.86
N ALA A 36 -15.53 1.47 -0.79
CA ALA A 36 -15.80 0.35 -1.68
C ALA A 36 -17.26 -0.13 -1.63
N GLU A 37 -17.93 -0.04 -0.48
CA GLU A 37 -19.34 -0.42 -0.31
C GLU A 37 -20.31 0.58 -0.96
N GLU A 38 -19.88 1.82 -1.17
CA GLU A 38 -20.69 2.91 -1.72
C GLU A 38 -20.52 3.10 -3.25
N LEU A 39 -19.55 2.43 -3.86
CA LEU A 39 -19.22 2.61 -5.27
C LEU A 39 -20.24 1.94 -6.21
N PRO A 40 -20.52 2.56 -7.38
CA PRO A 40 -21.40 1.96 -8.38
C PRO A 40 -20.74 0.74 -9.06
N PRO A 41 -21.55 -0.12 -9.72
CA PRO A 41 -21.03 -1.25 -10.50
C PRO A 41 -19.98 -0.81 -11.53
N GLY A 42 -18.90 -1.58 -11.67
CA GLY A 42 -17.79 -1.27 -12.57
C GLY A 42 -16.73 -0.33 -11.98
N MET A 43 -16.82 0.00 -10.69
CA MET A 43 -15.79 0.71 -9.94
C MET A 43 -15.16 -0.15 -8.85
N ALA A 44 -13.98 0.27 -8.39
CA ALA A 44 -13.31 -0.33 -7.24
C ALA A 44 -12.58 0.74 -6.41
N ALA A 45 -12.59 0.57 -5.09
CA ALA A 45 -11.67 1.23 -4.16
C ALA A 45 -10.80 0.17 -3.48
N VAL A 46 -9.48 0.38 -3.47
CA VAL A 46 -8.49 -0.61 -3.00
C VAL A 46 -7.50 0.06 -2.06
N PRO A 47 -7.43 -0.35 -0.77
CA PRO A 47 -6.30 0.01 0.08
C PRO A 47 -5.10 -0.88 -0.28
N LEU A 48 -3.99 -0.23 -0.65
CA LEU A 48 -2.81 -0.91 -1.17
C LEU A 48 -1.61 -0.73 -0.25
N ASN A 49 -1.00 -1.83 0.21
CA ASN A 49 0.35 -1.83 0.77
C ASN A 49 1.36 -1.75 -0.39
N PRO A 50 2.17 -0.69 -0.51
CA PRO A 50 3.20 -0.62 -1.55
C PRO A 50 4.40 -1.53 -1.28
N GLY A 51 4.55 -2.07 -0.08
CA GLY A 51 5.77 -2.73 0.40
C GLY A 51 6.80 -1.72 0.91
N ILE A 52 8.01 -2.20 1.19
CA ILE A 52 9.12 -1.37 1.68
C ILE A 52 9.95 -0.89 0.48
N ILE A 53 10.14 0.44 0.37
CA ILE A 53 10.79 1.08 -0.79
C ILE A 53 11.81 2.08 -0.29
N ASP A 54 13.01 2.05 -0.88
CA ASP A 54 14.07 3.03 -0.63
C ASP A 54 13.64 4.42 -1.12
N THR A 55 13.07 5.18 -0.18
CA THR A 55 12.54 6.53 -0.35
C THR A 55 13.19 7.45 0.68
N ALA A 56 13.07 8.77 0.50
CA ALA A 56 13.54 9.73 1.50
C ALA A 56 12.93 9.47 2.89
N MET A 57 11.62 9.19 2.95
CA MET A 57 10.92 8.85 4.19
C MET A 57 11.49 7.58 4.84
N LEU A 58 11.73 6.51 4.07
CA LEU A 58 12.30 5.28 4.64
C LEU A 58 13.73 5.52 5.15
N ARG A 59 14.54 6.32 4.45
CA ARG A 59 15.90 6.69 4.88
C ARG A 59 15.91 7.48 6.19
N GLU A 60 14.92 8.33 6.44
CA GLU A 60 14.77 9.02 7.72
C GLU A 60 14.46 8.05 8.87
N CYS A 61 13.68 6.99 8.61
CA CYS A 61 13.30 6.02 9.62
C CYS A 61 14.33 4.89 9.84
N PHE A 62 14.93 4.38 8.76
CA PHE A 62 15.76 3.16 8.73
C PHE A 62 17.24 3.47 8.45
N GLY A 63 17.59 4.74 8.19
CA GLY A 63 18.97 5.14 7.93
C GLY A 63 19.58 4.43 6.72
N ALA A 64 20.80 3.90 6.91
CA ALA A 64 21.52 3.18 5.86
C ALA A 64 20.80 1.88 5.45
N ASP A 65 19.98 1.29 6.32
CA ASP A 65 19.31 0.02 6.03
C ASP A 65 18.23 0.15 4.96
N ALA A 66 17.72 1.36 4.71
CA ALA A 66 16.79 1.63 3.63
C ALA A 66 17.34 1.22 2.25
N ALA A 67 18.67 1.26 2.06
CA ALA A 67 19.32 0.88 0.80
C ALA A 67 19.25 -0.62 0.47
N HIS A 68 18.83 -1.47 1.42
CA HIS A 68 18.58 -2.89 1.16
C HIS A 68 17.26 -3.15 0.42
N TYR A 69 16.39 -2.14 0.33
CA TYR A 69 15.10 -2.23 -0.33
C TYR A 69 15.15 -1.66 -1.76
N PRO A 70 14.22 -2.07 -2.65
CA PRO A 70 14.18 -1.57 -4.01
C PRO A 70 14.00 -0.05 -4.07
N ARG A 71 14.68 0.60 -5.03
CA ARG A 71 14.44 2.02 -5.33
C ARG A 71 13.07 2.20 -5.97
N ALA A 72 12.53 3.42 -5.89
CA ALA A 72 11.23 3.74 -6.46
C ALA A 72 11.13 3.41 -7.96
N GLU A 73 12.20 3.62 -8.74
CA GLU A 73 12.24 3.25 -10.16
C GLU A 73 12.08 1.74 -10.37
N ASP A 74 12.78 0.92 -9.58
CA ASP A 74 12.73 -0.54 -9.72
C ASP A 74 11.40 -1.11 -9.21
N TRP A 75 10.90 -0.60 -8.09
CA TRP A 75 9.57 -0.91 -7.58
C TRP A 75 8.49 -0.62 -8.63
N SER A 76 8.59 0.51 -9.35
CA SER A 76 7.60 0.91 -10.36
C SER A 76 7.45 -0.12 -11.49
N ARG A 77 8.53 -0.84 -11.83
CA ARG A 77 8.52 -1.88 -12.87
C ARG A 77 7.60 -3.06 -12.51
N GLN A 78 7.41 -3.33 -11.21
CA GLN A 78 6.48 -4.36 -10.71
C GLN A 78 5.11 -3.76 -10.37
N ALA A 79 5.10 -2.59 -9.73
CA ALA A 79 3.88 -1.96 -9.23
C ALA A 79 2.96 -1.46 -10.35
N VAL A 80 3.51 -0.84 -11.40
CA VAL A 80 2.68 -0.26 -12.48
C VAL A 80 1.89 -1.34 -13.23
N PRO A 81 2.48 -2.44 -13.72
CA PRO A 81 1.71 -3.51 -14.35
C PRO A 81 0.71 -4.20 -13.41
N PHE A 82 0.98 -4.23 -12.11
CA PHE A 82 0.05 -4.73 -11.11
C PHE A 82 -1.17 -3.79 -10.95
N LEU A 83 -0.93 -2.49 -10.75
CA LEU A 83 -1.97 -1.47 -10.63
C LEU A 83 -2.86 -1.39 -11.88
N LEU A 84 -2.27 -1.48 -13.08
CA LEU A 84 -3.01 -1.43 -14.35
C LEU A 84 -3.95 -2.64 -14.56
N ARG A 85 -3.75 -3.73 -13.82
CA ARG A 85 -4.60 -4.93 -13.89
C ARG A 85 -5.76 -4.90 -12.90
N LEU A 86 -5.77 -3.97 -11.93
CA LEU A 86 -6.84 -3.88 -10.96
C LEU A 86 -8.18 -3.55 -11.64
N GLY A 87 -9.25 -4.12 -11.11
CA GLY A 87 -10.58 -3.92 -11.65
C GLY A 87 -11.70 -4.04 -10.60
N PRO A 88 -12.96 -4.04 -11.05
CA PRO A 88 -14.13 -4.16 -10.17
C PRO A 88 -14.10 -5.41 -9.28
N GLY A 89 -13.47 -6.48 -9.75
CA GLY A 89 -13.31 -7.73 -8.98
C GLY A 89 -12.41 -7.59 -7.74
N ASP A 90 -11.68 -6.49 -7.59
CA ASP A 90 -10.79 -6.21 -6.47
C ASP A 90 -11.35 -5.22 -5.45
N ASN A 91 -12.59 -4.75 -5.68
CA ASN A 91 -13.24 -3.77 -4.83
C ASN A 91 -13.22 -4.21 -3.33
N GLY A 92 -12.74 -3.33 -2.46
CA GLY A 92 -12.67 -3.57 -1.01
C GLY A 92 -11.54 -4.50 -0.55
N LYS A 93 -10.76 -5.10 -1.46
CA LYS A 93 -9.66 -6.00 -1.09
C LYS A 93 -8.45 -5.21 -0.61
N SER A 94 -7.92 -5.61 0.55
CA SER A 94 -6.59 -5.20 1.02
C SER A 94 -5.52 -5.89 0.17
N LEU A 95 -4.87 -5.15 -0.74
CA LEU A 95 -3.84 -5.71 -1.64
C LEU A 95 -2.43 -5.29 -1.24
N THR A 96 -1.43 -6.07 -1.64
CA THR A 96 -0.01 -5.76 -1.50
C THR A 96 0.64 -5.82 -2.88
N VAL A 97 1.49 -4.86 -3.20
CA VAL A 97 2.28 -4.93 -4.44
C VAL A 97 3.18 -6.17 -4.37
N PRO A 98 3.18 -7.03 -5.40
CA PRO A 98 4.09 -8.18 -5.44
C PRO A 98 5.54 -7.71 -5.28
N SER A 99 6.31 -8.40 -4.45
CA SER A 99 7.74 -8.16 -4.32
C SER A 99 8.47 -9.47 -4.07
N ASP A 100 9.75 -9.50 -4.46
CA ASP A 100 10.63 -10.66 -4.26
C ASP A 100 11.19 -10.74 -2.83
N THR A 101 10.89 -9.73 -1.99
CA THR A 101 11.36 -9.60 -0.60
C THR A 101 10.17 -9.74 0.36
N PRO A 102 10.25 -10.57 1.42
CA PRO A 102 9.20 -10.64 2.43
C PRO A 102 8.99 -9.30 3.16
N ASP A 103 7.74 -9.01 3.52
CA ASP A 103 7.34 -7.92 4.43
C ASP A 103 7.84 -8.14 5.87
#